data_AF-A0A2M7A9E0-F1
#
_entry.id   AF-A0A2M7A9E0-F1
#
_cell.length_a   1.000
_cell.length_b   1.000
_cell.length_c   1.000
_cell.angle_alpha   90.00
_cell.angle_beta   90.00
_cell.angle_gamma   90.00
#
_symmetry.space_group_name_H-M   'P 1'
#
loop_
_entity.id
_entity.type
_entity.pdbx_description
1 polymer ?
#
loop_
_entity_poly.entity_id
_entity_poly.type
_entity_poly.pdbx_seq_one_letter_code
_entity_poly.pdbx_strand_id
1 'polypeptide(L)'
;MKLGLDAERPYLLWEFWNEQYLGSHAGAVNVIVPPMSARVFRLTPQRDHPWILSTDMHVRQGEFEVLPCEWDAGRLTLCGQATRPKGEKDAHGQTLIVRKELRFEDGEEGFELSFASL
;
A
#
# COMPACT_ATOMS: atom_id res chain seq x y z
N MET A 1 -11.64 -20.86 -5.18
CA MET A 1 -11.36 -19.89 -6.28
C MET A 1 -9.88 -19.97 -6.64
N LYS A 2 -9.48 -19.73 -7.89
CA LYS A 2 -8.08 -19.58 -8.31
C LYS A 2 -7.89 -18.20 -8.92
N LEU A 3 -6.78 -17.51 -8.59
CA LEU A 3 -6.54 -16.11 -8.97
C LEU A 3 -5.60 -15.94 -10.18
N GLY A 4 -5.01 -17.02 -10.70
CA GLY A 4 -4.07 -16.95 -11.83
C GLY A 4 -2.70 -16.35 -11.48
N LEU A 5 -2.35 -16.29 -10.19
CA LEU A 5 -1.05 -15.85 -9.70
C LEU A 5 -0.06 -17.03 -9.62
N ASP A 6 1.23 -16.72 -9.60
CA ASP A 6 2.29 -17.70 -9.34
C ASP A 6 2.19 -18.19 -7.89
N ALA A 7 1.99 -19.50 -7.71
CA ALA A 7 1.78 -20.10 -6.39
C ALA A 7 3.07 -20.17 -5.56
N GLU A 8 4.25 -20.20 -6.18
CA GLU A 8 5.54 -20.32 -5.49
C GLU A 8 6.09 -18.96 -5.05
N ARG A 9 5.54 -17.87 -5.59
CA ARG A 9 5.96 -16.50 -5.26
C ARG A 9 5.21 -15.99 -4.02
N PRO A 10 5.92 -15.37 -3.06
CA PRO A 10 5.27 -14.68 -1.95
C PRO A 10 4.60 -13.37 -2.39
N TYR A 11 3.39 -13.15 -1.92
CA TYR A 11 2.61 -11.92 -2.09
C TYR A 11 2.30 -11.31 -0.73
N LEU A 12 2.49 -9.99 -0.62
CA LEU A 12 2.01 -9.20 0.51
C LEU A 12 0.52 -8.93 0.35
N LEU A 13 -0.25 -9.14 1.42
CA LEU A 13 -1.69 -8.95 1.46
C LEU A 13 -2.06 -7.75 2.32
N TRP A 14 -2.78 -6.80 1.72
CA TRP A 14 -3.46 -5.72 2.42
C TRP A 14 -4.97 -5.91 2.29
N GLU A 15 -5.71 -5.76 3.38
CA GLU A 15 -7.17 -5.71 3.35
C GLU A 15 -7.67 -4.29 3.61
N PHE A 16 -8.47 -3.79 2.66
CA PHE A 16 -8.80 -2.38 2.55
C PHE A 16 -9.76 -1.91 3.63
N TRP A 17 -10.88 -2.60 3.85
CA TRP A 17 -11.95 -2.09 4.73
C TRP A 17 -11.57 -2.06 6.21
N ASN A 18 -10.74 -3.01 6.67
CA ASN A 18 -10.24 -3.03 8.04
C ASN A 18 -8.82 -2.47 8.15
N GLU A 19 -8.28 -1.90 7.06
CA GLU A 19 -6.93 -1.32 6.99
C GLU A 19 -5.86 -2.25 7.60
N GLN A 20 -5.90 -3.52 7.20
CA GLN A 20 -5.14 -4.57 7.85
C GLN A 20 -4.08 -5.15 6.91
N TYR A 21 -2.82 -5.08 7.34
CA TYR A 21 -1.76 -5.89 6.76
C TYR A 21 -1.86 -7.34 7.27
N LEU A 22 -2.03 -8.29 6.34
CA LEU A 22 -2.22 -9.70 6.66
C LEU A 22 -0.95 -10.54 6.51
N GLY A 23 0.18 -9.92 6.18
CA GLY A 23 1.46 -10.61 6.03
C GLY A 23 1.78 -11.03 4.59
N SER A 24 2.81 -11.86 4.46
CA SER A 24 3.27 -12.46 3.21
C SER A 24 2.76 -13.89 3.08
N HIS A 25 2.20 -14.24 1.93
CA HIS A 25 1.57 -15.54 1.66
C HIS A 25 2.00 -16.09 0.30
N ALA A 26 2.13 -17.41 0.19
CA ALA A 26 2.34 -18.12 -1.07
C ALA A 26 1.34 -19.28 -1.17
N GLY A 27 1.01 -19.68 -2.39
CA GLY A 27 0.08 -20.78 -2.68
C GLY A 27 -1.39 -20.44 -2.42
N ALA A 28 -1.80 -20.33 -1.15
CA ALA A 28 -3.18 -20.13 -0.75
C ALA A 28 -3.33 -19.23 0.48
N VAL A 29 -4.44 -18.48 0.52
CA VAL A 29 -4.88 -17.71 1.68
C VAL A 29 -6.32 -18.09 2.02
N ASN A 30 -6.61 -18.27 3.30
CA ASN A 30 -7.95 -18.47 3.80
C ASN A 30 -8.50 -17.17 4.35
N VAL A 31 -9.62 -16.70 3.79
CA VAL A 31 -10.31 -15.49 4.23
C VAL A 31 -11.77 -15.79 4.51
N ILE A 32 -12.29 -15.20 5.58
CA ILE A 32 -13.71 -15.24 5.91
C ILE A 32 -14.35 -13.96 5.40
N VAL A 33 -15.44 -14.11 4.64
CA VAL A 33 -16.32 -13.01 4.21
C VAL A 33 -17.69 -13.25 4.84
N PRO A 34 -18.10 -12.46 5.84
CA PRO A 34 -19.42 -12.58 6.46
C PRO A 34 -20.59 -12.49 5.45
N PRO A 35 -21.76 -13.08 5.75
CA PRO A 35 -22.95 -12.91 4.92
C PRO A 35 -23.27 -11.43 4.67
N MET A 36 -23.69 -11.10 3.44
CA MET A 36 -24.02 -9.73 3.02
C MET A 36 -22.88 -8.72 3.20
N SER A 37 -21.63 -9.16 3.14
CA SER A 37 -20.45 -8.29 3.20
C SER A 37 -19.52 -8.51 2.00
N ALA A 38 -18.57 -7.60 1.83
CA ALA A 38 -17.49 -7.73 0.86
C ALA A 38 -16.15 -7.42 1.56
N ARG A 39 -15.08 -8.08 1.11
CA ARG A 39 -13.71 -7.77 1.50
C ARG A 39 -12.92 -7.44 0.24
N VAL A 40 -12.06 -6.43 0.34
CA VAL A 40 -11.23 -5.99 -0.78
C VAL A 40 -9.78 -6.19 -0.37
N PHE A 41 -9.06 -6.97 -1.15
CA PHE A 41 -7.66 -7.29 -0.90
C PHE A 41 -6.79 -6.76 -2.03
N ARG A 42 -5.62 -6.22 -1.69
CA ARG A 42 -4.53 -6.04 -2.62
C ARG A 42 -3.48 -7.11 -2.37
N LEU A 43 -3.18 -7.86 -3.43
CA LEU A 43 -2.11 -8.84 -3.47
C LEU A 43 -0.99 -8.25 -4.32
N THR A 44 0.17 -8.02 -3.72
CA THR A 44 1.34 -7.48 -4.43
C THR A 44 2.52 -8.43 -4.25
N PRO A 45 3.22 -8.82 -5.33
CA PRO A 45 4.48 -9.56 -5.20
C PRO A 45 5.39 -8.94 -4.17
N GLN A 46 5.96 -9.74 -3.27
CA GLN A 46 6.97 -9.25 -2.36
C GLN A 46 8.22 -8.80 -3.16
N ARG A 47 8.83 -7.70 -2.74
CA ARG A 47 10.01 -7.09 -3.36
C ARG A 47 11.09 -6.87 -2.29
N ASP A 48 12.34 -6.78 -2.72
CA ASP A 48 13.51 -6.63 -1.84
C ASP A 48 13.90 -5.17 -1.55
N HIS A 49 13.08 -4.22 -1.99
CA HIS A 49 13.25 -2.79 -1.76
C HIS A 49 11.95 -2.20 -1.22
N PRO A 50 11.91 -0.98 -0.63
CA PRO A 50 10.67 -0.33 -0.21
C PRO A 50 9.73 0.06 -1.38
N TRP A 51 8.41 0.10 -1.11
CA TRP A 51 7.37 0.63 -2.00
C TRP A 51 6.11 0.97 -1.20
N ILE A 52 5.15 1.67 -1.82
CA ILE A 52 3.81 1.85 -1.26
C ILE A 52 2.97 0.59 -1.53
N LEU A 53 2.59 -0.12 -0.46
CA LEU A 53 1.77 -1.32 -0.57
C LEU A 53 0.30 -1.00 -0.86
N SER A 54 -0.29 0.01 -0.22
CA SER A 54 -1.68 0.40 -0.39
C SER A 54 -1.91 1.85 0.06
N THR A 55 -3.01 2.44 -0.38
CA THR A 55 -3.58 3.69 0.15
C THR A 55 -5.03 3.46 0.60
N ASP A 56 -5.55 4.33 1.44
CA ASP A 56 -6.95 4.37 1.89
C ASP A 56 -7.82 5.34 1.07
N MET A 57 -7.22 6.09 0.15
CA MET A 57 -7.86 7.14 -0.67
C MET A 57 -9.01 6.63 -1.53
N HIS A 58 -8.86 5.43 -2.10
CA HIS A 58 -9.84 4.83 -2.97
C HIS A 58 -9.75 3.30 -2.88
N VAL A 59 -10.82 2.59 -3.19
CA VAL A 59 -10.83 1.10 -3.19
C VAL A 59 -9.80 0.50 -4.16
N ARG A 60 -9.32 1.32 -5.12
CA ARG A 60 -8.24 1.04 -6.06
C ARG A 60 -6.85 1.18 -5.46
N GLN A 61 -6.75 1.59 -4.21
CA GLN A 61 -5.57 1.49 -3.36
C GLN A 61 -4.33 2.17 -3.96
N GLY A 62 -4.47 3.33 -4.59
CA GLY A 62 -3.34 4.08 -5.15
C GLY A 62 -3.09 3.87 -6.65
N GLU A 63 -3.93 3.09 -7.35
CA GLU A 63 -3.79 2.87 -8.81
C GLU A 63 -3.84 4.19 -9.60
N PHE A 64 -4.66 5.15 -9.18
CA PHE A 64 -4.80 6.45 -9.85
C PHE A 64 -4.17 7.60 -9.08
N GLU A 65 -4.08 7.47 -7.76
CA GLU A 65 -3.66 8.57 -6.88
C GLU A 65 -2.14 8.63 -6.69
N VAL A 66 -1.45 7.48 -6.77
CA VAL A 66 0.00 7.42 -6.60
C VAL A 66 0.66 7.47 -7.98
N LEU A 67 1.22 8.64 -8.28
CA LEU A 67 2.08 8.88 -9.45
C LEU A 67 3.42 8.14 -9.30
N PRO A 68 4.33 8.15 -10.30
CA PRO A 68 5.51 7.29 -10.29
C PRO A 68 6.24 7.31 -8.93
N CYS A 69 6.27 6.14 -8.30
CA CYS A 69 6.92 5.94 -7.02
C CYS A 69 8.17 5.10 -7.25
N GLU A 70 9.33 5.71 -7.01
CA GLU A 70 10.63 5.19 -7.41
C GLU A 70 11.53 5.00 -6.20
N TRP A 71 12.19 3.85 -6.16
CA TRP A 71 13.20 3.53 -5.18
C TRP A 71 14.59 3.81 -5.75
N ASP A 72 15.33 4.70 -5.10
CA ASP A 72 16.75 4.93 -5.31
C ASP A 72 17.56 4.12 -4.30
N ALA A 73 18.16 3.02 -4.75
CA ALA A 73 18.99 2.15 -3.91
C ALA A 73 20.32 2.80 -3.51
N GLY A 74 20.86 3.72 -4.32
CA GLY A 74 22.12 4.42 -4.02
C GLY A 74 21.95 5.45 -2.92
N ARG A 75 20.77 6.06 -2.81
CA ARG A 75 20.41 7.03 -1.77
C ARG A 75 19.59 6.44 -0.61
N LEU A 76 19.15 5.19 -0.74
CA LEU A 76 18.19 4.55 0.16
C LEU A 76 16.91 5.38 0.32
N THR A 77 16.40 5.88 -0.81
CA THR A 77 15.29 6.83 -0.84
C THR A 77 14.13 6.31 -1.67
N LEU A 78 12.91 6.34 -1.12
CA LEU A 78 11.68 6.14 -1.89
C LEU A 78 11.04 7.51 -2.14
N CYS A 79 10.90 7.88 -3.42
CA CYS A 79 10.27 9.13 -3.83
C CYS A 79 8.96 8.84 -4.55
N GLY A 80 7.99 9.73 -4.44
CA GLY A 80 6.79 9.69 -5.28
C GLY A 80 5.91 10.91 -5.09
N GLN A 81 4.85 10.97 -5.88
CA GLN A 81 3.82 11.99 -5.74
C GLN A 81 2.48 11.31 -5.54
N ALA A 82 1.64 11.90 -4.68
CA ALA A 82 0.26 11.48 -4.52
C ALA A 82 -0.67 12.66 -4.78
N THR A 83 -1.69 12.46 -5.62
CA THR A 83 -2.70 13.48 -5.89
C THR A 83 -3.98 13.12 -5.17
N ARG A 84 -4.44 14.00 -4.26
CA ARG A 84 -5.75 13.90 -3.61
C ARG A 84 -6.70 14.99 -4.14
N PRO A 85 -8.02 14.70 -4.23
CA PRO A 85 -9.01 15.74 -4.43
C PRO A 85 -8.94 16.80 -3.33
N LYS A 86 -9.12 18.07 -3.70
CA LYS A 86 -9.00 19.21 -2.79
C LYS A 86 -10.00 19.10 -1.64
N GLY A 87 -9.50 19.13 -0.39
CA GLY A 87 -10.31 19.12 0.83
C GLY A 87 -10.64 17.73 1.36
N GLU A 88 -10.17 16.67 0.70
CA GLU A 88 -10.35 15.30 1.15
C GLU A 88 -9.27 14.93 2.18
N LYS A 89 -9.71 14.67 3.40
CA LYS A 89 -8.89 14.16 4.49
C LYS A 89 -9.04 12.65 4.54
N ASP A 90 -7.97 11.94 4.85
CA ASP A 90 -8.08 10.52 5.14
C ASP A 90 -8.95 10.24 6.37
N ALA A 91 -9.41 9.00 6.51
CA ALA A 91 -10.28 8.58 7.60
C ALA A 91 -9.60 8.72 8.98
N HIS A 92 -8.26 8.79 9.00
CA HIS A 92 -7.44 8.75 10.22
C HIS A 92 -6.51 9.94 10.43
N GLY A 93 -6.54 10.98 9.60
CA GLY A 93 -5.74 12.19 9.81
C GLY A 93 -4.23 11.99 9.65
N GLN A 94 -3.82 11.20 8.65
CA GLN A 94 -2.48 10.78 8.20
C GLN A 94 -2.08 9.39 8.70
N THR A 95 -2.32 8.34 7.91
CA THR A 95 -1.60 7.06 8.07
C THR A 95 -1.41 6.32 6.75
N LEU A 96 -0.27 6.53 6.10
CA LEU A 96 0.35 5.48 5.28
C LEU A 96 1.06 4.52 6.25
N ILE A 97 0.69 3.23 6.26
CA ILE A 97 1.50 2.20 6.94
C ILE A 97 2.77 1.96 6.12
N VAL A 98 3.71 2.89 6.26
CA VAL A 98 5.14 2.64 6.12
C VAL A 98 5.59 2.21 7.51
N ARG A 99 6.53 1.27 7.63
CA ARG A 99 7.13 0.91 8.93
C ARG A 99 7.93 2.06 9.60
N LYS A 100 7.68 3.31 9.20
CA LYS A 100 8.12 4.57 9.77
C LYS A 100 7.20 5.69 9.24
N GLU A 101 6.56 6.40 10.16
CA GLU A 101 5.44 7.35 9.98
C GLU A 101 5.73 8.54 9.03
N LEU A 102 4.69 9.09 8.39
CA LEU A 102 4.72 10.31 7.57
C LEU A 102 3.62 11.29 8.01
N ARG A 103 3.89 12.60 7.85
CA ARG A 103 2.89 13.67 7.98
C ARG A 103 2.75 14.47 6.69
N PHE A 104 1.53 14.92 6.39
CA PHE A 104 1.13 15.65 5.17
C PHE A 104 0.64 17.08 5.53
N GLU A 105 0.89 18.08 4.67
CA GLU A 105 0.33 19.45 4.75
C GLU A 105 -0.18 19.89 3.36
N ASP A 106 -1.49 20.14 3.28
CA ASP A 106 -2.33 20.31 2.07
C ASP A 106 -1.65 20.80 0.75
N GLY A 107 -1.70 19.95 -0.28
CA GLY A 107 -1.61 20.31 -1.72
C GLY A 107 -0.45 19.65 -2.48
N GLU A 108 -0.70 19.08 -3.68
CA GLU A 108 0.25 18.25 -4.48
C GLU A 108 1.54 17.87 -3.75
N GLU A 109 1.42 16.88 -2.86
CA GLU A 109 2.47 16.58 -1.90
C GLU A 109 3.38 15.51 -2.49
N GLY A 110 4.56 15.95 -2.94
CA GLY A 110 5.69 15.05 -3.13
C GLY A 110 6.14 14.53 -1.77
N PHE A 111 6.39 13.22 -1.68
CA PHE A 111 6.98 12.61 -0.49
C PHE A 111 8.36 12.06 -0.83
N GLU A 112 9.31 12.25 0.09
CA GLU A 112 10.63 11.63 0.05
C GLU A 112 10.86 10.89 1.37
N LEU A 113 11.09 9.59 1.30
CA LEU A 113 11.36 8.74 2.46
C LEU A 113 12.79 8.23 2.39
N SER A 114 13.61 8.63 3.36
CA SER A 114 14.98 8.13 3.52
C SER A 114 15.04 7.04 4.59
N PHE A 115 15.63 5.90 4.23
CA PHE A 115 15.82 4.76 5.12
C PHE A 115 17.26 4.72 5.61
N ALA A 116 17.46 4.57 6.92
CA ALA A 116 18.79 4.37 7.48
C ALA A 116 19.22 2.91 7.24
N SER A 117 20.45 2.69 6.77
CA SER A 117 21.07 1.36 6.82
C SER A 117 21.27 0.97 8.29
N LEU A 118 20.81 -0.23 8.64
CA LEU A 118 21.03 -0.86 9.96
C LEU A 118 22.52 -1.14 10.18
#